data_AF-A0A0F4YJV4-F1
#
_entry.id   AF-A0A0F4YJV4-F1
#
_cell.length_a   1.000
_cell.length_b   1.000
_cell.length_c   1.000
_cell.angle_alpha   90.00
_cell.angle_beta   90.00
_cell.angle_gamma   90.00
#
_symmetry.space_group_name_H-M   'P 1'
#
loop_
_entity.id
_entity.type
_entity.pdbx_description
1 polymer ?
#
loop_
_entity_poly.entity_id
_entity_poly.type
_entity_poly.pdbx_seq_one_letter_code
_entity_poly.pdbx_strand_id
1 'polypeptide(L)'
;MHFHAVLSSALLAATVVSAKTINIKVGADGLTFTPNSTTADVGDKVVFTFYPQDHNVVQASFAEPCKPLAGGFYSGFQKTSSGPAEKAFVLTINDTSPIWYYCGQAKHCESGMVGVINPASTGNKTLEAFAAAAKEVSKSENPTSEPGTGGVLEDVSSANSTSGSSSSTGSASGSTSTSTSTSMSAASSIVKSPIVAVVAAVAGAAAWIL
;
A
#
# COMPACT_ATOMS: atom_id res chain seq x y z
N MET A 1 -53.65 -13.10 -44.81
CA MET A 1 -52.18 -12.89 -44.72
C MET A 1 -51.88 -12.51 -43.27
N HIS A 2 -51.49 -13.49 -42.45
CA HIS A 2 -51.20 -13.27 -41.03
C HIS A 2 -49.68 -13.12 -40.86
N PHE A 3 -49.23 -11.96 -40.41
CA PHE A 3 -47.84 -11.70 -40.08
C PHE A 3 -47.65 -11.85 -38.56
N HIS A 4 -46.91 -12.88 -38.15
CA HIS A 4 -46.49 -13.06 -36.77
C HIS A 4 -45.17 -12.28 -36.56
N ALA A 5 -45.24 -11.19 -35.82
CA ALA A 5 -44.05 -10.51 -35.32
C ALA A 5 -43.50 -11.28 -34.12
N VAL A 6 -42.36 -11.96 -34.32
CA VAL A 6 -41.63 -12.64 -33.24
C VAL A 6 -40.72 -11.61 -32.58
N LEU A 7 -41.09 -11.16 -31.38
CA LEU A 7 -40.27 -10.28 -30.53
C LEU A 7 -39.17 -11.13 -29.87
N SER A 8 -37.96 -11.13 -30.43
CA SER A 8 -36.78 -11.72 -29.78
C SER A 8 -36.29 -10.79 -28.67
N SER A 9 -36.54 -11.16 -27.42
CA SER A 9 -35.96 -10.47 -26.25
C SER A 9 -34.53 -10.99 -26.03
N ALA A 10 -33.53 -10.16 -26.32
CA ALA A 10 -32.13 -10.45 -26.01
C ALA A 10 -31.86 -10.16 -24.52
N LEU A 11 -31.56 -11.20 -23.74
CA LEU A 11 -31.08 -11.06 -22.37
C LEU A 11 -29.60 -10.63 -22.41
N LEU A 12 -29.28 -9.39 -22.01
CA LEU A 12 -27.90 -9.01 -21.69
C LEU A 12 -27.51 -9.68 -20.37
N ALA A 13 -26.68 -10.71 -20.42
CA ALA A 13 -26.01 -11.24 -19.24
C ALA A 13 -24.92 -10.23 -18.82
N ALA A 14 -25.14 -9.52 -17.72
CA ALA A 14 -24.11 -8.70 -17.10
C ALA A 14 -23.08 -9.64 -16.44
N THR A 15 -21.89 -9.73 -17.01
CA THR A 15 -20.77 -10.42 -16.36
C THR A 15 -20.29 -9.58 -15.19
N VAL A 16 -20.58 -10.02 -13.98
CA VAL A 16 -19.95 -9.48 -12.77
C VAL A 16 -18.47 -9.87 -12.79
N VAL A 17 -17.60 -8.92 -13.14
CA VAL A 17 -16.15 -9.10 -12.99
C VAL A 17 -15.85 -8.96 -11.49
N SER A 18 -15.52 -10.07 -10.84
CA SER A 18 -15.07 -10.05 -9.45
C SER A 18 -13.59 -9.69 -9.42
N ALA A 19 -13.24 -8.56 -8.82
CA ALA A 19 -11.85 -8.23 -8.51
C ALA A 19 -11.26 -9.25 -7.53
N LYS A 20 -10.08 -9.78 -7.83
CA LYS A 20 -9.35 -10.73 -7.00
C LYS A 20 -8.26 -10.01 -6.19
N THR A 21 -7.99 -10.55 -5.00
CA THR A 21 -6.79 -10.22 -4.23
C THR A 21 -5.65 -11.19 -4.58
N ILE A 22 -4.49 -10.66 -4.93
CA ILE A 22 -3.27 -11.40 -5.26
C ILE A 22 -2.21 -11.02 -4.23
N ASN A 23 -1.77 -11.99 -3.43
CA ASN A 23 -0.78 -11.75 -2.39
C ASN A 23 0.63 -12.01 -2.91
N ILE A 24 1.52 -11.05 -2.69
CA ILE A 24 2.97 -11.15 -2.89
C ILE A 24 3.64 -10.97 -1.54
N LYS A 25 4.32 -12.01 -1.06
CA LYS A 25 5.15 -11.94 0.14
C LYS A 25 6.48 -11.30 -0.22
N VAL A 26 6.87 -10.25 0.49
CA VAL A 26 8.13 -9.53 0.29
C VAL A 26 9.09 -9.94 1.40
N GLY A 27 10.17 -10.65 1.05
CA GLY A 27 11.19 -11.01 2.04
C GLY A 27 10.92 -12.28 2.85
N ALA A 28 9.79 -12.97 2.64
CA ALA A 28 9.41 -14.14 3.45
C ALA A 28 10.34 -15.34 3.25
N ASP A 29 10.78 -15.53 2.01
CA ASP A 29 11.56 -16.69 1.57
C ASP A 29 12.99 -16.26 1.18
N GLY A 30 13.53 -15.23 1.86
CA GLY A 30 14.81 -14.60 1.56
C GLY A 30 14.67 -13.30 0.77
N LEU A 31 15.72 -12.89 0.05
CA LEU A 31 15.74 -11.66 -0.76
C LEU A 31 14.94 -11.83 -2.07
N THR A 32 13.63 -12.06 -1.94
CA THR A 32 12.73 -12.33 -3.06
C THR A 32 11.33 -11.79 -2.82
N PHE A 33 10.62 -11.58 -3.93
CA PHE A 33 9.16 -11.50 -3.96
C PHE A 33 8.60 -12.92 -4.20
N THR A 34 7.57 -13.31 -3.46
CA THR A 34 6.93 -14.62 -3.62
C THR A 34 5.42 -14.48 -3.77
N PRO A 35 4.84 -14.75 -4.96
CA PRO A 35 5.53 -14.97 -6.23
C PRO A 35 6.21 -13.69 -6.76
N ASN A 36 7.26 -13.83 -7.57
CA ASN A 36 7.94 -12.73 -8.27
C ASN A 36 7.41 -12.48 -9.69
N SER A 37 6.50 -13.34 -10.17
CA SER A 37 5.78 -13.18 -11.43
C SER A 37 4.30 -13.47 -11.20
N THR A 38 3.42 -12.56 -11.58
CA THR A 38 1.97 -12.69 -11.38
C THR A 38 1.20 -12.22 -12.60
N THR A 39 -0.01 -12.75 -12.77
CA THR A 39 -1.01 -12.26 -13.71
C THR A 39 -2.17 -11.69 -12.91
N ALA A 40 -2.66 -10.52 -13.32
CA ALA A 40 -3.72 -9.78 -12.66
C ALA A 40 -4.59 -9.07 -13.71
N ASP A 41 -5.91 -9.11 -13.52
CA ASP A 41 -6.86 -8.42 -14.38
C ASP A 41 -7.11 -6.98 -13.90
N VAL A 42 -7.67 -6.14 -14.76
CA VAL A 42 -8.07 -4.78 -14.36
C VAL A 42 -9.10 -4.85 -13.23
N GLY A 43 -8.84 -4.10 -12.16
CA GLY A 43 -9.63 -4.10 -10.94
C GLY A 43 -9.07 -5.00 -9.83
N ASP A 44 -8.18 -5.94 -10.15
CA ASP A 44 -7.52 -6.76 -9.14
C ASP A 44 -6.67 -5.91 -8.19
N LYS A 45 -6.49 -6.43 -6.97
CA LYS A 45 -5.59 -5.85 -5.97
C LYS A 45 -4.39 -6.76 -5.77
N VAL A 46 -3.20 -6.22 -6.03
CA VAL A 46 -1.94 -6.87 -5.66
C VAL A 46 -1.51 -6.34 -4.29
N VAL A 47 -1.44 -7.24 -3.32
CA VAL A 47 -1.12 -6.95 -1.92
C VAL A 47 0.29 -7.43 -1.63
N PHE A 48 1.17 -6.48 -1.36
CA PHE A 48 2.54 -6.74 -0.93
C PHE A 48 2.61 -6.78 0.59
N THR A 49 2.84 -7.97 1.15
CA THR A 49 2.98 -8.19 2.59
C THR A 49 4.44 -8.39 2.93
N PHE A 50 5.00 -7.54 3.79
CA PHE A 50 6.43 -7.49 4.08
C PHE A 50 6.78 -8.37 5.27
N TYR A 51 7.90 -9.08 5.20
CA TYR A 51 8.41 -10.00 6.21
C TYR A 51 9.75 -9.46 6.77
N PRO A 52 10.38 -10.13 7.76
CA PRO A 52 11.48 -9.54 8.50
C PRO A 52 12.64 -9.04 7.63
N GLN A 53 13.42 -8.13 8.23
CA GLN A 53 14.32 -7.17 7.57
C GLN A 53 13.57 -5.95 7.05
N ASP A 54 14.27 -5.11 6.31
CA ASP A 54 13.75 -3.88 5.75
C ASP A 54 13.61 -4.04 4.24
N HIS A 55 12.39 -3.92 3.73
CA HIS A 55 12.06 -4.13 2.32
C HIS A 55 11.10 -3.05 1.84
N ASN A 56 11.06 -2.87 0.53
CA ASN A 56 10.10 -2.00 -0.13
C ASN A 56 9.77 -2.56 -1.53
N VAL A 57 8.84 -1.90 -2.19
CA VAL A 57 8.49 -2.13 -3.60
C VAL A 57 8.53 -0.80 -4.31
N VAL A 58 9.37 -0.72 -5.34
CA VAL A 58 9.52 0.45 -6.19
C VAL A 58 9.23 0.03 -7.61
N GLN A 59 8.39 0.80 -8.32
CA GLN A 59 8.17 0.58 -9.74
C GLN A 59 9.40 1.00 -10.55
N ALA A 60 9.75 0.20 -11.56
CA ALA A 60 10.81 0.48 -12.51
C ALA A 60 10.30 0.38 -13.95
N SER A 61 11.07 0.92 -14.88
CA SER A 61 10.95 0.52 -16.28
C SER A 61 11.71 -0.78 -16.50
N PHE A 62 11.31 -1.60 -17.49
CA PHE A 62 12.10 -2.78 -17.86
C PHE A 62 13.55 -2.44 -18.24
N ALA A 63 13.76 -1.26 -18.85
CA ALA A 63 15.07 -0.85 -19.36
C ALA A 63 16.03 -0.38 -18.26
N GLU A 64 15.50 0.08 -17.13
CA GLU A 64 16.28 0.62 -16.01
C GLU A 64 15.87 -0.09 -14.71
N PRO A 65 16.27 -1.35 -14.50
CA PRO A 65 16.09 -2.02 -13.21
C PRO A 65 16.80 -1.24 -12.09
N CYS A 66 16.32 -1.42 -10.86
CA CYS A 66 16.88 -0.80 -9.66
C CYS A 66 16.84 0.74 -9.63
N LYS A 67 16.11 1.36 -10.55
CA LYS A 67 15.91 2.81 -10.65
C LYS A 67 14.42 3.13 -10.66
N PRO A 68 13.96 4.13 -9.89
CA PRO A 68 12.55 4.45 -9.80
C PRO A 68 12.03 4.98 -11.14
N LEU A 69 10.89 4.46 -11.57
CA LEU A 69 10.14 5.03 -12.69
C LEU A 69 9.57 6.39 -12.28
N ALA A 70 9.79 7.43 -13.10
CA ALA A 70 9.20 8.75 -12.86
C ALA A 70 7.67 8.66 -12.82
N GLY A 71 7.06 9.12 -11.72
CA GLY A 71 5.61 8.99 -11.49
C GLY A 71 5.13 7.57 -11.18
N GLY A 72 6.03 6.62 -10.97
CA GLY A 72 5.71 5.25 -10.57
C GLY A 72 5.34 5.13 -9.09
N PHE A 73 4.93 3.93 -8.69
CA PHE A 73 4.56 3.67 -7.30
C PHE A 73 5.76 3.40 -6.38
N TYR A 74 5.54 3.64 -5.09
CA TYR A 74 6.50 3.39 -4.02
C TYR A 74 5.81 3.03 -2.72
N SER A 75 6.15 1.87 -2.14
CA SER A 75 5.57 1.44 -0.86
C SER A 75 6.13 2.15 0.37
N GLY A 76 7.27 2.83 0.25
CA GLY A 76 8.11 3.09 1.42
C GLY A 76 8.76 1.83 1.99
N PHE A 77 9.72 2.01 2.89
CA PHE A 77 10.33 0.93 3.65
C PHE A 77 9.37 0.40 4.72
N GLN A 78 9.16 -0.91 4.71
CA GLN A 78 8.31 -1.62 5.66
C GLN A 78 9.19 -2.62 6.40
N LYS A 79 9.48 -2.30 7.66
CA LYS A 79 10.39 -3.08 8.52
C LYS A 79 9.62 -3.84 9.58
N THR A 80 9.97 -5.11 9.77
CA THR A 80 9.51 -5.93 10.89
C THR A 80 10.64 -6.80 11.43
N SER A 81 10.57 -7.15 12.72
CA SER A 81 11.54 -8.05 13.37
C SER A 81 11.14 -9.52 13.26
N SER A 82 9.84 -9.80 13.12
CA SER A 82 9.29 -11.17 13.09
C SER A 82 7.90 -11.17 12.46
N GLY A 83 7.58 -12.22 11.69
CA GLY A 83 6.27 -12.32 11.04
C GLY A 83 6.04 -11.22 9.99
N PRO A 84 4.79 -11.06 9.51
CA PRO A 84 4.46 -9.97 8.59
C PRO A 84 4.52 -8.60 9.30
N ALA A 85 4.86 -7.55 8.56
CA ALA A 85 4.74 -6.17 9.00
C ALA A 85 3.26 -5.79 9.21
N GLU A 86 2.99 -4.76 10.01
CA GLU A 86 1.61 -4.34 10.30
C GLU A 86 0.88 -3.81 9.05
N LYS A 87 1.62 -3.12 8.17
CA LYS A 87 1.10 -2.57 6.93
C LYS A 87 1.50 -3.40 5.71
N ALA A 88 0.54 -3.60 4.81
CA ALA A 88 0.76 -4.04 3.45
C ALA A 88 0.69 -2.85 2.48
N PHE A 89 1.35 -2.98 1.35
CA PHE A 89 1.17 -2.05 0.23
C PHE A 89 0.22 -2.67 -0.79
N VAL A 90 -0.86 -1.96 -1.10
CA VAL A 90 -1.93 -2.42 -1.99
C VAL A 90 -1.88 -1.62 -3.28
N LEU A 91 -1.63 -2.32 -4.38
CA LEU A 91 -1.66 -1.78 -5.73
C LEU A 91 -2.97 -2.23 -6.42
N THR A 92 -3.78 -1.28 -6.88
CA THR A 92 -4.95 -1.60 -7.73
C THR A 92 -4.52 -1.61 -9.19
N ILE A 93 -4.83 -2.69 -9.90
CA ILE A 93 -4.46 -2.86 -11.31
C ILE A 93 -5.43 -2.08 -12.20
N ASN A 94 -4.93 -1.09 -12.91
CA ASN A 94 -5.74 -0.21 -13.76
C ASN A 94 -5.70 -0.59 -15.25
N ASP A 95 -4.67 -1.33 -15.66
CA ASP A 95 -4.50 -1.83 -17.02
C ASP A 95 -3.64 -3.12 -17.00
N THR A 96 -3.59 -3.83 -18.12
CA THR A 96 -2.89 -5.11 -18.24
C THR A 96 -1.46 -4.97 -18.78
N SER A 97 -0.89 -3.77 -18.82
CA SER A 97 0.49 -3.57 -19.25
C SER A 97 1.46 -4.19 -18.23
N PRO A 98 2.64 -4.68 -18.66
CA PRO A 98 3.62 -5.22 -17.73
C PRO A 98 4.11 -4.18 -16.73
N ILE A 99 4.07 -4.52 -15.45
CA ILE A 99 4.57 -3.69 -14.34
C ILE A 99 5.82 -4.36 -13.78
N TRP A 100 6.96 -3.68 -13.89
CA TRP A 100 8.24 -4.13 -13.36
C TRP A 100 8.52 -3.43 -12.05
N TYR A 101 9.04 -4.16 -11.07
CA TYR A 101 9.33 -3.61 -9.76
C TYR A 101 10.52 -4.30 -9.10
N TYR A 102 11.07 -3.63 -8.08
CA TYR A 102 12.23 -4.09 -7.35
C TYR A 102 12.17 -3.69 -5.89
N CYS A 103 13.04 -4.29 -5.07
CA CYS A 103 13.33 -3.80 -3.72
C CYS A 103 14.59 -2.93 -3.75
N GLY A 104 14.44 -1.65 -3.40
CA GLY A 104 15.52 -0.67 -3.37
C GLY A 104 16.36 -0.68 -2.09
N GLN A 105 16.21 -1.70 -1.22
CA GLN A 105 17.04 -1.81 -0.02
C GLN A 105 18.47 -2.23 -0.40
N ALA A 106 19.45 -1.38 -0.08
CA ALA A 106 20.88 -1.67 -0.26
C ALA A 106 21.23 -2.35 -1.59
N LYS A 107 21.52 -3.66 -1.56
CA LYS A 107 21.88 -4.51 -2.71
C LYS A 107 20.81 -5.53 -3.09
N HIS A 108 19.58 -5.40 -2.57
CA HIS A 108 18.52 -6.39 -2.78
C HIS A 108 18.17 -6.51 -4.27
N CYS A 109 17.94 -5.40 -4.97
CA CYS A 109 17.66 -5.42 -6.41
C CYS A 109 18.81 -6.04 -7.21
N GLU A 110 20.05 -5.60 -6.97
CA GLU A 110 21.26 -6.13 -7.61
C GLU A 110 21.49 -7.61 -7.30
N SER A 111 20.95 -8.11 -6.18
CA SER A 111 20.98 -9.53 -5.82
C SER A 111 19.85 -10.33 -6.47
N GLY A 112 19.00 -9.70 -7.28
CA GLY A 112 17.89 -10.33 -7.99
C GLY A 112 16.53 -10.20 -7.32
N MET A 113 16.38 -9.33 -6.30
CA MET A 113 15.08 -9.05 -5.67
C MET A 113 14.26 -8.11 -6.56
N VAL A 114 13.73 -8.69 -7.63
CA VAL A 114 12.91 -8.04 -8.65
C VAL A 114 11.66 -8.88 -8.94
N GLY A 115 10.63 -8.25 -9.49
CA GLY A 115 9.43 -8.96 -9.89
C GLY A 115 8.67 -8.26 -11.02
N VAL A 116 7.64 -8.95 -11.52
CA VAL A 116 6.78 -8.49 -12.59
C VAL A 116 5.32 -8.87 -12.35
N ILE A 117 4.41 -7.95 -12.66
CA ILE A 117 2.97 -8.23 -12.83
C ILE A 117 2.67 -8.12 -14.33
N ASN A 118 1.85 -9.03 -14.84
CA ASN A 118 1.44 -9.10 -16.24
C ASN A 118 2.63 -9.11 -17.22
N PRO A 119 3.63 -10.01 -17.06
CA PRO A 119 4.68 -10.14 -18.08
C PRO A 119 4.07 -10.54 -19.42
N ALA A 120 4.66 -10.05 -20.51
CA ALA A 120 4.25 -10.48 -21.84
C ALA A 120 4.50 -11.99 -22.01
N SER A 121 3.55 -12.70 -22.61
CA SER A 121 3.66 -14.15 -22.84
C SER A 121 4.72 -14.52 -23.88
N THR A 122 5.19 -13.55 -24.66
CA THR A 122 6.20 -13.71 -25.71
C THR A 122 7.16 -12.53 -25.75
N GLY A 123 8.30 -12.72 -26.43
CA GLY A 123 9.33 -11.70 -26.60
C GLY A 123 10.43 -11.75 -25.54
N ASN A 124 11.28 -10.74 -25.54
CA ASN A 124 12.55 -10.76 -24.78
C ASN A 124 12.46 -10.03 -23.42
N LYS A 125 11.30 -9.46 -23.08
CA LYS A 125 11.06 -8.77 -21.82
C LYS A 125 10.61 -9.76 -20.74
N THR A 126 11.53 -10.60 -20.29
CA THR A 126 11.26 -11.65 -19.29
C THR A 126 11.77 -11.24 -17.91
N LEU A 127 11.28 -11.92 -16.85
CA LEU A 127 11.77 -11.71 -15.49
C LEU A 127 13.25 -12.04 -15.36
N GLU A 128 13.72 -13.07 -16.06
CA GLU A 128 15.12 -13.47 -16.08
C GLU A 128 15.99 -12.38 -16.72
N ALA A 129 15.53 -11.78 -17.82
CA ALA A 129 16.24 -10.67 -18.46
C ALA A 129 16.29 -9.43 -17.56
N PHE A 130 15.19 -9.11 -16.87
CA PHE A 130 15.13 -8.00 -15.93
C PHE A 130 16.05 -8.23 -14.72
N ALA A 131 16.04 -9.43 -14.14
CA ALA A 131 16.93 -9.83 -13.04
C ALA A 131 18.41 -9.85 -13.46
N ALA A 132 18.72 -10.29 -14.68
CA ALA A 132 20.07 -10.25 -15.21
C ALA A 132 20.57 -8.80 -15.37
N ALA A 133 19.75 -7.92 -15.93
CA ALA A 133 20.09 -6.51 -16.05
C ALA A 133 20.23 -5.82 -14.68
N ALA A 134 19.41 -6.19 -13.68
CA ALA A 134 19.49 -5.67 -12.32
C ALA A 134 20.86 -5.94 -11.65
N LYS A 135 21.47 -7.12 -11.91
CA LYS A 135 22.78 -7.49 -11.37
C LYS A 135 23.92 -6.60 -11.85
N GLU A 136 23.77 -6.01 -13.03
CA GLU A 136 24.77 -5.10 -13.63
C GLU A 136 24.64 -3.66 -13.11
N VAL A 137 23.58 -3.34 -12.36
CA VAL A 137 23.38 -2.01 -11.80
C VAL A 137 24.35 -1.79 -10.63
N SER A 138 25.03 -0.64 -10.62
CA SER A 138 26.03 -0.34 -9.59
C SER A 138 25.42 0.00 -8.22
N LYS A 139 24.20 0.55 -8.19
CA LYS A 139 23.51 0.95 -6.96
C LYS A 139 22.00 1.07 -7.17
N SER A 140 21.21 0.46 -6.30
CA SER A 140 19.77 0.72 -6.21
C SER A 140 19.46 2.15 -5.78
N GLU A 141 18.50 2.76 -6.46
CA GLU A 141 17.91 4.05 -6.11
C GLU A 141 16.52 3.85 -5.48
N ASN A 142 16.08 4.81 -4.68
CA ASN A 142 14.72 4.89 -4.17
C ASN A 142 14.13 6.24 -4.55
N PRO A 143 12.81 6.33 -4.81
CA PRO A 143 12.19 7.60 -5.14
C PRO A 143 12.14 8.51 -3.90
N THR A 144 12.04 9.81 -4.13
CA THR A 144 11.83 10.82 -3.09
C THR A 144 10.35 11.08 -2.80
N SER A 145 9.45 10.37 -3.51
CA SER A 145 8.01 10.44 -3.29
C SER A 145 7.63 9.85 -1.93
N GLU A 146 6.52 10.32 -1.37
CA GLU A 146 6.02 9.83 -0.09
C GLU A 146 5.71 8.31 -0.13
N PRO A 147 5.93 7.58 0.98
CA PRO A 147 5.48 6.20 1.13
C PRO A 147 4.00 6.02 0.77
N GLY A 148 3.69 4.99 0.00
CA GLY A 148 2.34 4.69 -0.47
C GLY A 148 1.98 5.37 -1.81
N THR A 149 2.86 6.18 -2.39
CA THR A 149 2.62 6.79 -3.72
C THR A 149 2.25 5.71 -4.74
N GLY A 150 1.19 5.95 -5.53
CA GLY A 150 0.70 5.04 -6.57
C GLY A 150 -0.06 3.80 -6.06
N GLY A 151 -0.25 3.66 -4.74
CA GLY A 151 -1.08 2.62 -4.13
C GLY A 151 -1.64 3.09 -2.78
N VAL A 152 -1.86 2.16 -1.86
CA VAL A 152 -2.32 2.47 -0.50
C VAL A 152 -1.56 1.61 0.51
N LEU A 153 -1.17 2.19 1.64
CA LEU A 153 -0.68 1.44 2.80
C LEU A 153 -1.86 1.13 3.73
N GLU A 154 -2.17 -0.15 3.90
CA GLU A 154 -3.31 -0.62 4.68
C GLU A 154 -2.85 -1.64 5.72
N ASP A 155 -3.61 -1.82 6.82
CA ASP A 155 -3.34 -2.92 7.75
C ASP A 155 -3.44 -4.27 7.02
N VAL A 156 -2.51 -5.19 7.26
CA VAL A 156 -2.45 -6.49 6.56
C VAL A 156 -3.77 -7.26 6.67
N SER A 157 -4.45 -7.20 7.81
CA SER A 157 -5.76 -7.83 8.00
C SER A 157 -6.83 -7.26 7.07
N SER A 158 -6.83 -5.94 6.87
CA SER A 158 -7.76 -5.24 5.98
C SER A 158 -7.43 -5.47 4.51
N ALA A 159 -6.15 -5.42 4.14
CA ALA A 159 -5.69 -5.63 2.78
C ALA A 159 -6.04 -7.02 2.24
N ASN A 160 -6.02 -8.04 3.11
CA ASN A 160 -6.36 -9.41 2.75
C ASN A 160 -7.86 -9.75 2.91
N SER A 161 -8.66 -8.82 3.42
CA SER A 161 -10.12 -8.97 3.49
C SER A 161 -10.71 -8.70 2.11
N THR A 162 -11.31 -9.73 1.50
CA THR A 162 -12.01 -9.61 0.21
C THR A 162 -13.05 -8.49 0.28
N SER A 163 -12.90 -7.47 -0.56
CA SER A 163 -13.90 -6.41 -0.71
C SER A 163 -15.16 -6.98 -1.37
N GLY A 164 -16.05 -7.53 -0.55
CA GLY A 164 -17.48 -7.50 -0.86
C GLY A 164 -17.92 -6.04 -0.81
N SER A 165 -18.33 -5.49 -1.95
CA SER A 165 -18.83 -4.12 -2.06
C SER A 165 -19.85 -3.79 -0.97
N SER A 166 -19.65 -2.69 -0.27
CA SER A 166 -20.77 -1.94 0.32
C SER A 166 -20.62 -0.46 -0.03
N SER A 167 -21.43 -0.06 -1.00
CA SER A 167 -21.80 1.33 -1.25
C SER A 167 -22.50 1.89 -0.02
N SER A 168 -21.94 2.93 0.58
CA SER A 168 -22.60 3.73 1.62
C SER A 168 -23.45 4.82 0.97
N THR A 169 -24.67 4.46 0.53
CA THR A 169 -25.73 5.46 0.40
C THR A 169 -26.28 5.76 1.78
N GLY A 170 -25.90 6.93 2.31
CA GLY A 170 -26.48 7.48 3.52
C GLY A 170 -28.00 7.66 3.36
N SER A 171 -28.75 7.14 4.32
CA SER A 171 -30.13 7.53 4.54
C SER A 171 -30.40 7.47 6.04
N ALA A 172 -30.53 8.66 6.61
CA ALA A 172 -30.96 8.88 7.96
C ALA A 172 -32.45 8.52 8.10
N SER A 173 -32.80 7.79 9.17
CA SER A 173 -34.09 7.96 9.83
C SER A 173 -33.99 7.38 11.25
N GLY A 174 -34.33 8.21 12.23
CA GLY A 174 -34.15 7.90 13.65
C GLY A 174 -35.29 7.10 14.28
N SER A 175 -35.09 6.71 15.54
CA SER A 175 -36.01 6.97 16.65
C SER A 175 -35.49 6.35 17.96
N THR A 176 -35.26 7.24 18.93
CA THR A 176 -35.45 7.19 20.39
C THR A 176 -35.83 5.88 21.08
N SER A 177 -35.10 5.54 22.16
CA SER A 177 -35.59 5.10 23.51
C SER A 177 -34.34 4.79 24.38
N THR A 178 -33.90 5.63 25.33
CA THR A 178 -34.41 5.87 26.70
C THR A 178 -33.98 4.80 27.74
N SER A 179 -33.07 5.24 28.62
CA SER A 179 -32.81 4.81 30.02
C SER A 179 -32.18 3.42 30.24
N THR A 180 -31.27 3.15 31.20
CA THR A 180 -30.93 3.79 32.48
C THR A 180 -29.49 3.42 32.83
N SER A 181 -28.68 4.39 33.22
CA SER A 181 -27.40 4.19 33.91
C SER A 181 -27.58 4.43 35.41
N THR A 182 -27.10 3.48 36.21
CA THR A 182 -26.74 3.65 37.63
C THR A 182 -25.31 3.11 37.75
N SER A 183 -24.24 3.90 37.74
CA SER A 183 -23.76 4.87 38.74
C SER A 183 -23.53 4.26 40.13
N MET A 184 -22.26 4.00 40.48
CA MET A 184 -21.53 4.58 41.62
C MET A 184 -20.03 4.55 41.23
N SER A 185 -19.35 5.68 40.99
CA SER A 185 -18.76 6.66 41.93
C SER A 185 -17.66 6.01 42.79
N ALA A 186 -16.47 6.58 43.00
CA ALA A 186 -16.02 7.97 43.02
C ALA A 186 -14.47 8.00 42.85
N ALA A 187 -13.90 8.96 42.10
CA ALA A 187 -13.30 10.23 42.55
C ALA A 187 -11.86 10.07 43.12
N SER A 188 -10.90 10.98 42.95
CA SER A 188 -10.94 12.43 42.74
C SER A 188 -9.71 12.91 41.98
N SER A 189 -9.91 13.87 41.05
CA SER A 189 -8.90 14.85 40.67
C SER A 189 -9.08 16.09 41.54
N ILE A 190 -7.99 16.66 42.06
CA ILE A 190 -7.99 17.99 42.66
C ILE A 190 -7.23 18.94 41.73
N VAL A 191 -8.01 19.85 41.16
CA VAL A 191 -7.59 21.04 40.43
C VAL A 191 -7.19 22.10 41.46
N LYS A 192 -6.13 22.88 41.22
CA LYS A 192 -5.94 24.19 41.86
C LYS A 192 -5.12 25.12 40.97
N SER A 193 -5.83 26.09 40.38
CA SER A 193 -5.29 27.39 39.99
C SER A 193 -5.21 28.29 41.25
N PRO A 194 -4.28 29.26 41.32
CA PRO A 194 -4.72 30.65 41.20
C PRO A 194 -3.70 31.66 40.59
N ILE A 195 -4.26 32.64 39.86
CA ILE A 195 -4.13 34.12 39.98
C ILE A 195 -2.72 34.78 40.13
N VAL A 196 -2.39 35.58 39.09
CA VAL A 196 -1.69 36.90 39.02
C VAL A 196 -0.67 37.31 40.09
N ALA A 197 0.54 37.66 39.65
CA ALA A 197 1.30 38.82 40.16
C ALA A 197 2.36 39.31 39.14
N VAL A 198 2.28 40.58 38.77
CA VAL A 198 3.30 41.37 38.05
C VAL A 198 4.27 41.93 39.08
N VAL A 199 5.59 41.76 38.91
CA VAL A 199 6.61 42.66 39.48
C VAL A 199 7.86 42.70 38.58
N ALA A 200 8.43 43.89 38.48
CA ALA A 200 9.46 44.33 37.57
C ALA A 200 10.91 44.17 38.08
N ALA A 201 11.86 44.31 37.14
CA ALA A 201 13.28 44.69 37.27
C ALA A 201 14.19 43.67 38.01
N VAL A 202 15.46 43.43 37.66
CA VAL A 202 16.58 44.36 37.39
C VAL A 202 17.74 43.63 36.67
N ALA A 203 18.56 44.46 35.99
CA ALA A 203 19.92 44.33 35.48
C ALA A 203 20.86 43.19 35.95
N GLY A 204 21.75 42.77 35.04
CA GLY A 204 22.99 42.06 35.38
C GLY A 204 23.82 41.66 34.16
N ALA A 205 24.80 42.48 33.79
CA ALA A 205 25.81 42.23 32.77
C ALA A 205 27.04 41.52 33.35
N ALA A 206 27.69 40.64 32.57
CA ALA A 206 29.12 40.25 32.61
C ALA A 206 29.33 39.22 31.44
N ALA A 207 30.09 39.47 30.36
CA ALA A 207 31.57 39.54 30.23
C ALA A 207 32.25 38.44 31.07
N TRP A 208 33.09 37.53 30.56
CA TRP A 208 34.51 37.64 30.14
C TRP A 208 34.84 36.35 29.32
N ILE A 209 35.45 36.41 28.11
CA ILE A 209 36.91 36.31 27.81
C ILE A 209 37.46 34.95 28.29
N LEU A 210 37.92 33.99 27.47
CA LEU A 210 38.85 33.99 26.33
C LEU A 210 38.53 32.80 25.39
#